data_AF-A0A829DBP1-F1
#
_entry.id   AF-A0A829DBP1-F1
#
_cell.length_a   1.000
_cell.length_b   1.000
_cell.length_c   1.000
_cell.angle_alpha   90.00
_cell.angle_beta   90.00
_cell.angle_gamma   90.00
#
_symmetry.space_group_name_H-M   'P 1'
#
loop_
_entity.id
_entity.type
_entity.pdbx_description
1 polymer ?
#
loop_
_entity_poly.entity_id
_entity_poly.type
_entity_poly.pdbx_seq_one_letter_code
_entity_poly.pdbx_strand_id
1 'polypeptide(L)'
;MSNKKDFIDRIHREVPIESYISRFIPLKKRGKNFIGLCPFHQEKSPSFNVSAEKQFYYCFGCKASGDLIRFVMSYERVDFSRSLEILSEYSGIPLEEKSSKNSEFSDFLYKINLKVSEYYQHLLHTPT
;
A
#
# COMPACT_ATOMS: atom_id res chain seq x y z
N MET A 1 11.69 8.87 8.75
CA MET A 1 11.17 7.49 8.58
C MET A 1 9.95 7.21 9.47
N SER A 2 9.62 8.04 10.46
CA SER A 2 8.45 7.87 11.35
C SER A 2 7.07 7.86 10.66
N ASN A 3 6.85 8.73 9.67
CA ASN A 3 5.48 9.06 9.25
C ASN A 3 4.65 7.92 8.65
N LYS A 4 5.25 7.13 7.76
CA LYS A 4 4.54 6.01 7.11
C LYS A 4 4.21 4.91 8.11
N LYS A 5 5.07 4.67 9.10
CA LYS A 5 4.81 3.67 10.14
C LYS A 5 3.64 4.11 11.01
N ASP A 6 3.62 5.37 11.43
CA ASP A 6 2.53 5.93 12.23
C ASP A 6 1.20 5.88 11.47
N PHE A 7 1.21 6.17 10.17
CA PHE A 7 0.04 6.00 9.29
C PHE A 7 -0.46 4.55 9.26
N ILE A 8 0.43 3.58 9.03
CA ILE A 8 0.07 2.15 8.99
C ILE A 8 -0.53 1.71 10.34
N ASP A 9 0.07 2.13 11.45
CA ASP A 9 -0.41 1.80 12.79
C ASP A 9 -1.79 2.44 13.05
N ARG A 10 -2.04 3.64 12.54
CA ARG A 10 -3.37 4.26 12.59
C ARG A 10 -4.39 3.51 11.74
N ILE A 11 -4.05 3.15 10.50
CA ILE A 11 -4.93 2.36 9.63
C ILE A 11 -5.35 1.06 10.32
N HIS A 12 -4.39 0.32 10.89
CA HIS A 12 -4.70 -0.95 11.58
C HIS A 12 -5.55 -0.79 12.84
N ARG A 13 -5.59 0.40 13.46
CA ARG A 13 -6.41 0.66 14.65
C ARG A 13 -7.77 1.28 14.33
N GLU A 14 -7.80 2.19 13.37
CA GLU A 14 -8.95 3.06 13.10
C GLU A 14 -9.85 2.50 11.99
N VAL A 15 -9.33 1.63 11.12
CA VAL A 15 -10.10 1.06 10.01
C VAL A 15 -10.43 -0.40 10.27
N PRO A 16 -11.69 -0.75 10.58
CA PRO A 16 -12.08 -2.15 10.74
C PRO A 16 -12.02 -2.89 9.39
N ILE A 17 -11.19 -3.92 9.31
CA ILE A 17 -10.98 -4.72 8.10
C ILE A 17 -12.29 -5.27 7.51
N GLU A 18 -13.23 -5.74 8.34
CA GLU A 18 -14.51 -6.28 7.89
C GLU A 18 -15.40 -5.19 7.28
N SER A 19 -15.32 -3.97 7.80
CA SER A 19 -16.08 -2.83 7.29
C SER A 19 -15.58 -2.43 5.91
N TYR A 20 -14.26 -2.41 5.70
CA TYR A 20 -13.69 -2.15 4.38
C TYR A 20 -14.02 -3.27 3.37
N ILE A 21 -13.76 -4.53 3.72
CA ILE A 21 -13.97 -5.68 2.82
C ILE A 21 -15.45 -5.84 2.45
N SER A 22 -16.38 -5.58 3.39
CA SER A 22 -17.83 -5.72 3.14
C SER A 22 -18.39 -4.77 2.07
N ARG A 23 -17.63 -3.75 1.67
CA ARG A 23 -17.95 -2.87 0.53
C ARG A 23 -17.81 -3.57 -0.82
N PHE A 24 -17.02 -4.64 -0.88
CA PHE A 24 -16.67 -5.35 -2.11
C PHE A 24 -17.33 -6.72 -2.21
N ILE A 25 -17.47 -7.40 -1.08
CA ILE A 25 -18.08 -8.74 -1.02
C ILE A 25 -19.08 -8.84 0.14
N PRO A 26 -20.18 -9.57 -0.02
CA PRO A 26 -21.11 -9.82 1.07
C PRO A 26 -20.45 -10.70 2.13
N LEU A 27 -20.37 -10.18 3.35
CA LEU A 27 -19.88 -10.90 4.53
C LEU A 27 -21.03 -11.21 5.49
N LYS A 28 -21.07 -12.44 6.01
CA LYS A 28 -22.01 -12.85 7.06
C LYS A 28 -21.27 -13.11 8.36
N LYS A 29 -21.78 -12.59 9.48
CA LYS A 29 -21.20 -12.85 10.81
C LYS A 29 -21.40 -14.32 11.19
N ARG A 30 -20.34 -14.98 11.65
CA ARG A 30 -20.33 -16.36 12.15
C ARG A 30 -19.47 -16.45 13.40
N GLY A 31 -20.12 -16.43 14.56
CA GLY A 31 -19.43 -16.32 15.85
C GLY A 31 -18.69 -14.97 15.95
N LYS A 32 -17.37 -15.03 16.21
CA LYS A 32 -16.50 -13.85 16.30
C LYS A 32 -15.99 -13.34 14.94
N ASN A 33 -16.10 -14.15 13.88
CA ASN A 33 -15.56 -13.83 12.57
C ASN A 33 -16.67 -13.53 11.56
N PHE A 34 -16.27 -13.12 10.37
CA PHE A 34 -17.13 -12.94 9.20
C PHE A 34 -16.71 -13.93 8.12
N ILE A 35 -17.68 -14.37 7.32
CA ILE A 35 -17.45 -15.34 6.25
C ILE A 35 -18.14 -14.91 4.95
N GLY A 36 -17.47 -15.13 3.82
CA GLY A 36 -17.99 -14.82 2.48
C GLY A 36 -17.33 -15.67 1.39
N LEU A 37 -17.71 -15.41 0.13
CA LEU A 37 -17.02 -15.95 -1.04
C LEU A 37 -15.69 -15.20 -1.22
N CYS A 38 -14.64 -15.94 -1.57
CA CYS A 38 -13.35 -15.33 -1.82
C CYS A 38 -13.37 -14.45 -3.08
N PRO A 39 -12.82 -13.23 -3.02
CA PRO A 39 -12.68 -12.38 -4.21
C PRO A 39 -11.46 -12.76 -5.06
N PHE A 40 -10.58 -13.63 -4.57
CA PHE A 40 -9.30 -13.95 -5.20
C PHE A 40 -9.30 -15.25 -6.02
N HIS A 41 -10.35 -16.06 -5.89
CA HIS A 41 -10.55 -17.25 -6.72
C HIS A 41 -12.04 -17.56 -6.86
N GLN A 42 -12.41 -18.26 -7.93
CA GLN A 42 -13.80 -18.60 -8.18
C GLN A 42 -14.20 -19.84 -7.37
N GLU A 43 -15.24 -19.72 -6.53
CA GLU A 43 -15.78 -20.80 -5.72
C GLU A 43 -17.30 -20.69 -5.55
N LYS A 44 -17.96 -21.79 -5.19
CA LYS A 44 -19.40 -21.83 -4.90
C LYS A 44 -19.72 -21.82 -3.40
N SER A 45 -18.77 -22.28 -2.58
CA SER A 45 -18.92 -22.38 -1.13
C SER A 45 -18.04 -21.31 -0.47
N PRO A 46 -18.52 -20.61 0.57
CA PRO A 46 -17.76 -19.53 1.19
C PRO A 46 -16.54 -20.08 1.95
N SER A 47 -15.33 -19.72 1.51
CA SER A 47 -14.09 -20.09 2.19
C SER A 47 -13.28 -18.90 2.72
N PHE A 48 -13.74 -17.68 2.46
CA PHE A 48 -13.09 -16.44 2.90
C PHE A 48 -13.53 -16.06 4.31
N ASN A 49 -12.58 -16.01 5.25
CA ASN A 49 -12.82 -15.67 6.64
C ASN A 49 -12.14 -14.34 7.01
N VAL A 50 -12.84 -13.48 7.73
CA VAL A 50 -12.31 -12.21 8.23
C VAL A 50 -12.47 -12.16 9.75
N SER A 51 -11.37 -11.93 10.46
CA SER A 51 -11.37 -11.76 11.90
C SER A 51 -11.20 -10.28 12.24
N ALA A 52 -12.28 -9.66 12.73
CA ALA A 52 -12.27 -8.26 13.17
C ALA A 52 -11.30 -8.05 14.35
N GLU A 53 -11.28 -8.98 15.30
CA GLU A 53 -10.37 -8.92 16.46
C GLU A 53 -8.90 -8.95 16.04
N LYS A 54 -8.55 -9.76 15.04
CA LYS A 54 -7.16 -9.90 14.56
C LYS A 54 -6.80 -8.93 13.43
N GLN A 55 -7.77 -8.15 12.94
CA GLN A 55 -7.62 -7.31 11.74
C GLN A 55 -6.99 -8.06 10.55
N PHE A 56 -7.48 -9.29 10.30
CA PHE A 56 -6.85 -10.23 9.38
C PHE A 56 -7.88 -11.03 8.58
N TYR A 57 -7.55 -11.35 7.33
CA TYR A 57 -8.33 -12.27 6.51
C TYR A 57 -7.55 -13.53 6.14
N TYR A 58 -8.26 -14.64 5.98
CA TYR A 58 -7.72 -15.89 5.46
C TYR A 58 -8.76 -16.61 4.61
N CYS A 59 -8.36 -17.03 3.42
CA CYS A 59 -9.16 -17.86 2.56
C CYS A 59 -8.72 -19.33 2.65
N PHE A 60 -9.62 -20.22 3.09
CA PHE A 60 -9.31 -21.65 3.19
C PHE A 60 -9.27 -22.37 1.83
N GLY A 61 -9.89 -21.81 0.78
CA GLY A 61 -9.83 -22.36 -0.58
C GLY A 61 -8.48 -22.14 -1.29
N CYS A 62 -8.08 -20.87 -1.46
CA CYS A 62 -6.86 -20.52 -2.20
C CYS A 62 -5.66 -20.10 -1.34
N LYS A 63 -5.80 -20.09 -0.01
CA LYS A 63 -4.75 -19.67 0.96
C LYS A 63 -4.37 -18.19 0.89
N ALA A 64 -5.10 -17.36 0.13
CA ALA A 64 -4.94 -15.92 0.18
C ALA A 64 -5.18 -15.41 1.60
N SER A 65 -4.28 -14.58 2.10
CA SER A 65 -4.30 -14.10 3.48
C SER A 65 -3.54 -12.80 3.63
N GLY A 66 -3.86 -12.05 4.69
CA GLY A 66 -3.20 -10.79 4.98
C GLY A 66 -4.00 -9.86 5.88
N ASP A 67 -3.42 -8.71 6.13
CA ASP A 67 -4.08 -7.56 6.75
C ASP A 67 -4.89 -6.76 5.70
N LEU A 68 -5.44 -5.64 6.14
CA LEU A 68 -6.19 -4.72 5.31
C LEU A 68 -5.36 -4.21 4.12
N ILE A 69 -4.09 -3.84 4.33
CA ILE A 69 -3.24 -3.30 3.27
C ILE A 69 -2.99 -4.36 2.20
N ARG A 70 -2.70 -5.59 2.63
CA ARG A 70 -2.51 -6.72 1.72
C ARG A 70 -3.78 -7.04 0.93
N PHE A 71 -4.95 -6.90 1.55
CA PHE A 71 -6.23 -7.02 0.85
C PHE A 71 -6.35 -5.97 -0.26
N VAL A 72 -6.15 -4.68 0.06
CA VAL A 72 -6.24 -3.58 -0.93
C VAL A 72 -5.28 -3.82 -2.09
N MET A 73 -4.01 -4.12 -1.81
CA MET A 73 -3.02 -4.41 -2.86
C MET A 73 -3.46 -5.54 -3.78
N SER A 74 -3.99 -6.63 -3.21
CA SER A 74 -4.36 -7.82 -3.99
C SER A 74 -5.66 -7.62 -4.76
N TYR A 75 -6.63 -6.94 -4.16
CA TYR A 75 -7.96 -6.71 -4.74
C TYR A 75 -7.91 -5.65 -5.84
N GLU A 76 -7.26 -4.52 -5.58
CA GLU A 76 -7.11 -3.40 -6.53
C GLU A 76 -5.94 -3.62 -7.51
N ARG A 77 -5.11 -4.65 -7.29
CA ARG A 77 -3.90 -4.95 -8.08
C ARG A 77 -2.91 -3.78 -8.14
N VAL A 78 -2.69 -3.16 -6.98
CA VAL A 78 -1.80 -2.02 -6.82
C VAL A 78 -0.61 -2.36 -5.93
N ASP A 79 0.46 -1.58 -6.05
CA ASP A 79 1.60 -1.68 -5.14
C ASP A 79 1.30 -1.12 -3.75
N PHE A 80 2.29 -1.21 -2.86
CA PHE A 80 2.19 -0.78 -1.48
C PHE A 80 2.00 0.74 -1.33
N SER A 81 2.62 1.57 -2.17
CA SER A 81 2.45 3.02 -2.03
C SER A 81 1.03 3.41 -2.38
N ARG A 82 0.54 2.90 -3.52
CA ARG A 82 -0.82 3.20 -3.98
C ARG A 82 -1.89 2.63 -3.06
N SER A 83 -1.67 1.50 -2.41
CA SER A 83 -2.62 0.97 -1.42
C SER A 83 -2.74 1.86 -0.18
N LEU A 84 -1.64 2.50 0.27
CA LEU A 84 -1.70 3.47 1.37
C LEU A 84 -2.47 4.74 0.96
N GLU A 85 -2.31 5.21 -0.27
CA GLU A 85 -3.08 6.35 -0.81
C GLU A 85 -4.59 6.03 -0.84
N ILE A 86 -4.97 4.86 -1.34
CA ILE A 86 -6.38 4.42 -1.35
C ILE A 86 -6.95 4.37 0.07
N LEU A 87 -6.17 3.85 1.03
CA LEU A 87 -6.58 3.78 2.43
C LEU A 87 -6.62 5.15 3.11
N SER A 88 -5.76 6.08 2.72
CA SER A 88 -5.78 7.48 3.14
C SER A 88 -7.05 8.17 2.66
N GLU A 89 -7.37 8.04 1.37
CA GLU A 89 -8.60 8.58 0.77
C GLU A 89 -9.85 7.99 1.44
N TYR A 90 -9.85 6.68 1.70
CA TYR A 90 -10.98 6.00 2.35
C TYR A 90 -11.18 6.41 3.81
N SER A 91 -10.10 6.45 4.59
CA SER A 91 -10.18 6.70 6.04
C SER A 91 -10.20 8.18 6.41
N GLY A 92 -9.86 9.06 5.46
CA GLY A 92 -9.62 10.48 5.73
C GLY A 92 -8.36 10.75 6.58
N ILE A 93 -7.57 9.71 6.88
CA ILE A 93 -6.31 9.83 7.59
C ILE A 93 -5.27 10.31 6.57
N PRO A 94 -4.61 11.47 6.76
CA PRO A 94 -3.65 11.96 5.79
C PRO A 94 -2.40 11.07 5.77
N LEU A 95 -2.06 10.56 4.59
CA LEU A 95 -0.73 10.02 4.33
C LEU A 95 0.24 11.20 4.14
N GLU A 96 1.00 11.52 5.19
CA GLU A 96 2.04 12.54 5.07
C GLU A 96 3.14 12.06 4.13
N GLU A 97 3.10 12.54 2.90
CA GLU A 97 4.20 12.37 1.96
C GLU A 97 5.43 13.11 2.51
N LYS A 98 6.62 12.55 2.27
CA LYS A 98 7.83 13.35 2.41
C LYS A 98 7.74 14.45 1.36
N SER A 99 7.28 15.63 1.77
CA SER A 99 7.34 16.87 1.02
C SER A 99 8.70 16.96 0.32
N SER A 100 8.71 16.82 -1.01
CA SER A 100 9.57 17.53 -1.98
C SER A 100 11.10 17.49 -1.83
N LYS A 101 11.66 16.97 -0.73
CA LYS A 101 13.11 16.97 -0.51
C LYS A 101 13.83 16.04 -1.48
N ASN A 102 13.15 15.00 -1.97
CA ASN A 102 13.72 14.13 -2.99
C ASN A 102 13.77 14.79 -4.36
N SER A 103 12.83 15.67 -4.75
CA SER A 103 12.92 16.34 -6.05
C SER A 103 14.01 17.40 -6.05
N GLU A 104 14.06 18.27 -5.03
CA GLU A 104 15.12 19.28 -4.93
C GLU A 104 16.52 18.68 -4.77
N PHE A 105 16.65 17.61 -3.99
CA PHE A 105 17.92 16.91 -3.83
C PHE A 105 18.33 16.15 -5.09
N SER A 106 17.37 15.49 -5.77
CA SER A 106 17.62 14.84 -7.06
C SER A 106 18.00 15.86 -8.14
N ASP A 107 17.34 17.01 -8.18
CA ASP A 107 17.66 18.11 -9.09
C ASP A 107 19.05 18.69 -8.79
N PHE A 108 19.41 18.81 -7.52
CA PHE A 108 20.74 19.25 -7.11
C PHE A 108 21.82 18.25 -7.56
N LEU A 109 21.62 16.95 -7.33
CA LEU A 109 22.55 15.90 -7.76
C LEU A 109 22.69 15.86 -9.28
N TYR A 110 21.57 16.03 -10.02
CA TYR A 110 21.59 16.13 -11.47
C TYR A 110 22.41 17.33 -11.96
N LYS A 111 22.21 18.51 -11.37
CA LYS A 111 22.97 19.73 -11.70
C LYS A 111 24.48 19.57 -11.45
N ILE A 112 24.87 18.93 -10.35
CA ILE A 112 26.28 18.65 -10.05
C ILE A 112 26.86 17.68 -11.09
N ASN A 113 26.15 16.59 -11.39
CA ASN A 113 26.60 15.60 -12.36
C ASN A 113 26.77 16.22 -13.76
N LEU A 114 25.84 17.09 -14.16
CA LEU A 114 25.90 17.80 -15.44
C LEU A 114 27.16 18.69 -15.53
N LYS A 115 27.44 19.51 -14.51
CA LYS A 115 28.66 20.35 -14.49
C LYS A 115 29.94 19.54 -14.56
N VAL A 116 29.99 18.41 -13.86
CA VAL A 116 31.14 17.51 -13.89
C VAL A 116 31.31 16.93 -15.29
N SER A 117 30.22 16.52 -15.93
CA SER A 117 30.23 16.03 -17.31
C SER A 117 30.73 17.09 -18.29
N GLU A 118 30.24 18.32 -18.20
CA GLU A 118 30.68 19.44 -19.04
C GLU A 118 32.18 19.72 -18.87
N TYR A 119 32.66 19.72 -17.62
CA TYR A 119 34.08 19.92 -17.32
C TYR A 119 34.96 18.83 -17.95
N TYR A 120 34.60 17.55 -17.79
CA TYR A 120 35.34 16.45 -18.40
C TYR A 120 35.27 16.47 -19.93
N GLN A 121 34.13 16.82 -20.50
CA GLN A 121 33.99 16.99 -21.94
C GLN A 121 34.90 18.11 -22.46
N HIS A 122 34.98 19.23 -21.76
CA HIS A 122 35.88 20.32 -22.11
C HIS A 122 37.35 19.86 -22.12
N LEU A 123 37.80 19.19 -21.05
CA LEU A 123 39.17 18.66 -20.95
C LEU A 123 39.53 17.68 -22.07
N LEU A 124 38.56 16.89 -22.55
CA LEU A 124 38.78 15.94 -23.65
C LEU A 124 38.89 16.62 -25.02
N HIS A 125 38.36 17.85 -25.16
CA HIS A 125 38.32 18.58 -26.44
C HIS A 125 39.25 19.80 -26.51
N THR A 126 39.88 20.20 -25.40
CA THR A 126 40.98 21.16 -25.39
C THR A 126 42.31 20.42 -25.22
N PRO A 127 43.12 20.27 -26.28
CA PRO A 127 44.46 19.74 -26.12
C PRO A 127 45.29 20.72 -25.28
N THR A 128 46.01 20.17 -24.29
CA THR A 128 47.13 20.86 -23.62
C THR A 128 48.20 21.29 -24.61
#